data_AF-A0A7S1RNW2-F1
#
_entry.id   AF-A0A7S1RNW2-F1
#
_cell.length_a   1.000
_cell.length_b   1.000
_cell.length_c   1.000
_cell.angle_alpha   90.00
_cell.angle_beta   90.00
_cell.angle_gamma   90.00
#
_symmetry.space_group_name_H-M   'P 1'
#
loop_
_entity.id
_entity.type
_entity.pdbx_description
1 polymer ?
#
loop_
_entity_poly.entity_id
_entity_poly.type
_entity_poly.pdbx_seq_one_letter_code
_entity_poly.pdbx_strand_id
1 'polypeptide(L)'
;GMAAVSPSWPESREFTRRVQREVVESRVSARDPAFAGGVLTFNATALIVEEITERYGRWQDGECKSLKSALMELEDRRSGRVLLKDFYGSAKGGAWQFVESVAYLRDLGALDESSASKQGVIIPNYINSHSNCLASSTFYSVCCLNECEQLLGHLEREVRSPDAAPERLLELVANLPSATVEAPRQVSAELRGLLQEIASQHNGKVPLHGRLFGQWMHHSYPRECPYPHRSGTTKPMGAIEWTAEQGDADAHKASENEMQKHIDAGNETCFANGSGCTGSSATASGPTPLMWTAEEELVVSTTSSPSFGGARWRSCLLSSFMALVALASLAATLWSSLRGALAALGPRKGCLLPVAGGKAHYC
;
A
#
# COMPACT_ATOMS: atom_id res chain seq x y z
N GLY A 1 -15.39 27.30 -23.88
CA GLY A 1 -13.93 27.11 -23.84
C GLY A 1 -13.55 26.42 -22.54
N MET A 2 -12.38 25.79 -22.43
CA MET A 2 -12.02 24.96 -21.26
C MET A 2 -12.11 25.67 -19.89
N ALA A 3 -11.97 27.00 -19.83
CA ALA A 3 -12.21 27.79 -18.62
C ALA A 3 -13.65 27.71 -18.06
N ALA A 4 -14.63 27.36 -18.89
CA ALA A 4 -16.01 27.15 -18.45
C ALA A 4 -16.26 25.74 -17.90
N VAL A 5 -15.32 24.81 -18.11
CA VAL A 5 -15.42 23.39 -17.74
C VAL A 5 -14.54 23.06 -16.54
N SER A 6 -13.42 23.76 -16.38
CA SER A 6 -12.51 23.62 -15.23
C SER A 6 -12.22 25.02 -14.68
N PRO A 7 -12.77 25.38 -13.50
CA PRO A 7 -12.55 26.69 -12.88
C PRO A 7 -11.07 27.03 -12.66
N SER A 8 -10.24 26.00 -12.41
CA SER A 8 -8.79 26.10 -12.21
C SER A 8 -7.97 26.10 -13.52
N TRP A 9 -8.62 26.13 -14.69
CA TRP A 9 -7.94 26.12 -15.99
C TRP A 9 -6.96 27.27 -16.20
N PRO A 10 -7.23 28.53 -15.79
CA PRO A 10 -6.25 29.61 -15.87
C PRO A 10 -4.95 29.29 -15.12
N GLU A 11 -5.06 28.75 -13.91
CA GLU A 11 -3.94 28.39 -13.06
C GLU A 11 -3.18 27.19 -13.64
N SER A 12 -3.88 26.19 -14.20
CA SER A 12 -3.27 25.05 -14.91
C SER A 12 -2.41 25.51 -16.08
N ARG A 13 -2.88 26.51 -16.84
CA ARG A 13 -2.11 27.09 -17.95
C ARG A 13 -0.87 27.81 -17.47
N GLU A 14 -0.96 28.56 -16.37
CA GLU A 14 0.18 29.29 -15.82
C GLU A 14 1.23 28.30 -15.28
N PHE A 15 0.81 27.26 -14.56
CA PHE A 15 1.69 26.18 -14.13
C PHE A 15 2.43 25.53 -15.30
N THR A 16 1.71 25.10 -16.33
CA THR A 16 2.27 24.45 -17.53
C THR A 16 3.30 25.35 -18.21
N ARG A 17 2.98 26.64 -18.38
CA ARG A 17 3.89 27.64 -18.99
C ARG A 17 5.13 27.90 -18.13
N ARG A 18 4.97 27.90 -16.81
CA ARG A 18 6.08 28.07 -15.88
C ARG A 18 7.05 26.89 -15.95
N VAL A 19 6.55 25.65 -15.89
CA VAL A 19 7.39 24.45 -16.02
C VAL A 19 8.08 24.40 -17.38
N GLN A 20 7.35 24.70 -18.46
CA GLN A 20 7.92 24.81 -19.80
C GLN A 20 9.11 25.78 -19.82
N ARG A 21 8.97 26.97 -19.24
CA ARG A 21 10.02 27.98 -19.19
C ARG A 21 11.23 27.50 -18.38
N GLU A 22 10.99 26.95 -17.19
CA GLU A 22 12.06 26.45 -16.32
C GLU A 22 12.84 25.29 -16.96
N VAL A 23 12.18 24.34 -17.64
CA VAL A 23 12.83 23.23 -18.35
C VAL A 23 13.65 23.76 -19.54
N VAL A 24 13.07 24.67 -20.32
CA VAL A 24 13.77 25.31 -21.44
C VAL A 24 15.01 26.07 -20.95
N GLU A 25 14.90 26.85 -19.89
CA GLU A 25 16.02 27.65 -19.35
C GLU A 25 17.11 26.80 -18.70
N SER A 26 16.76 25.70 -18.03
CA SER A 26 17.72 24.89 -17.24
C SER A 26 18.32 23.71 -18.00
N ARG A 27 17.58 23.10 -18.92
CA ARG A 27 17.93 21.81 -19.55
C ARG A 27 18.16 21.94 -21.05
N VAL A 28 17.60 22.95 -21.69
CA VAL A 28 17.79 23.21 -23.13
C VAL A 28 18.81 24.31 -23.31
N SER A 29 20.08 23.94 -23.46
CA SER A 29 21.14 24.90 -23.79
C SER A 29 20.82 25.62 -25.11
N ALA A 30 21.17 26.89 -25.25
CA ALA A 30 21.08 27.66 -26.50
C ALA A 30 21.86 27.07 -27.69
N ARG A 31 22.61 25.97 -27.47
CA ARG A 31 23.35 25.18 -28.46
C ARG A 31 22.65 23.86 -28.83
N ASP A 32 21.52 23.55 -28.22
CA ASP A 32 20.74 22.36 -28.53
C ASP A 32 20.00 22.57 -29.87
N PRO A 33 20.14 21.68 -30.87
CA PRO A 33 19.32 21.70 -32.08
C PRO A 33 17.80 21.57 -31.82
N ALA A 34 17.40 21.38 -30.56
CA ALA A 34 16.02 21.35 -30.07
C ALA A 34 15.15 22.60 -30.36
N PHE A 35 15.74 23.71 -30.82
CA PHE A 35 15.04 24.94 -31.25
C PHE A 35 15.31 25.27 -32.72
N ALA A 36 14.93 24.37 -33.64
CA ALA A 36 14.92 24.72 -35.06
C ALA A 36 13.79 25.73 -35.33
N GLY A 37 14.14 27.01 -35.53
CA GLY A 37 13.19 28.04 -35.97
C GLY A 37 12.20 28.54 -34.91
N GLY A 38 12.54 28.46 -33.62
CA GLY A 38 11.68 28.94 -32.52
C GLY A 38 10.58 27.96 -32.09
N VAL A 39 10.67 26.71 -32.53
CA VAL A 39 9.73 25.62 -32.18
C VAL A 39 10.47 24.56 -31.36
N LEU A 40 9.82 24.02 -30.32
CA LEU A 40 10.33 22.92 -29.52
C LEU A 40 10.34 21.62 -30.34
N THR A 41 11.46 20.89 -30.33
CA THR A 41 11.48 19.51 -30.85
C THR A 41 10.59 18.58 -30.02
N PHE A 42 10.25 17.43 -30.60
CA PHE A 42 9.49 16.39 -29.90
C PHE A 42 10.19 15.97 -28.60
N ASN A 43 11.51 15.78 -28.60
CA ASN A 43 12.26 15.36 -27.41
C ASN A 43 12.20 16.43 -26.30
N ALA A 44 12.41 17.70 -26.64
CA ALA A 44 12.26 18.80 -25.69
C ALA A 44 10.81 18.88 -25.15
N THR A 45 9.83 18.68 -26.02
CA THR A 45 8.41 18.66 -25.63
C THR A 45 8.11 17.47 -24.69
N ALA A 46 8.66 16.29 -24.96
CA ALA A 46 8.50 15.11 -24.13
C ALA A 46 9.08 15.36 -22.72
N LEU A 47 10.29 15.92 -22.62
CA LEU A 47 10.90 16.30 -21.34
C LEU A 47 10.05 17.33 -20.57
N ILE A 48 9.48 18.32 -21.28
CA ILE A 48 8.59 19.30 -20.66
C ILE A 48 7.32 18.62 -20.13
N VAL A 49 6.72 17.71 -20.91
CA VAL A 49 5.53 16.96 -20.48
C VAL A 49 5.84 16.06 -19.30
N GLU A 50 6.96 15.34 -19.30
CA GLU A 50 7.42 14.52 -18.17
C GLU A 50 7.58 15.37 -16.91
N GLU A 51 8.26 16.51 -16.99
CA GLU A 51 8.45 17.40 -15.84
C GLU A 51 7.12 18.02 -15.37
N ILE A 52 6.22 18.37 -16.29
CA ILE A 52 4.86 18.81 -15.95
C ILE A 52 4.18 17.70 -15.16
N THR A 53 4.18 16.46 -15.66
CA THR A 53 3.56 15.31 -14.99
C THR A 53 4.16 15.05 -13.61
N GLU A 54 5.49 15.10 -13.46
CA GLU A 54 6.18 14.94 -12.18
C GLU A 54 5.81 16.03 -11.15
N ARG A 55 5.58 17.27 -11.62
CA ARG A 55 5.26 18.40 -10.75
C ARG A 55 3.76 18.62 -10.56
N TYR A 56 2.92 18.06 -11.44
CA TYR A 56 1.49 18.32 -11.48
C TYR A 56 0.81 17.87 -10.19
N GLY A 57 1.19 16.72 -9.62
CA GLY A 57 0.62 16.24 -8.36
C GLY A 57 0.79 17.24 -7.20
N ARG A 58 1.95 17.90 -7.10
CA ARG A 58 2.20 18.96 -6.09
C ARG A 58 1.42 20.24 -6.36
N TRP A 59 1.13 20.52 -7.63
CA TRP A 59 0.41 21.72 -8.02
C TRP A 59 -1.11 21.57 -7.89
N GLN A 60 -1.65 20.39 -8.21
CA GLN A 60 -3.08 20.07 -8.14
C GLN A 60 -3.58 19.84 -6.70
N ASP A 61 -2.66 19.65 -5.74
CA ASP A 61 -2.92 19.41 -4.31
C ASP A 61 -3.80 20.47 -3.60
N GLY A 62 -4.10 21.61 -4.25
CA GLY A 62 -5.02 22.62 -3.72
C GLY A 62 -6.45 22.09 -3.48
N GLU A 63 -6.98 21.29 -4.40
CA GLU A 63 -8.33 20.70 -4.24
C GLU A 63 -8.33 19.65 -3.11
N CYS A 64 -7.29 18.81 -3.05
CA CYS A 64 -7.11 17.82 -1.99
C CYS A 64 -6.97 18.47 -0.60
N LYS A 65 -6.25 19.58 -0.50
CA LYS A 65 -6.17 20.39 0.73
C LYS A 65 -7.49 21.02 1.12
N SER A 66 -8.29 21.46 0.14
CA SER A 66 -9.61 22.03 0.37
C SER A 66 -10.58 20.95 0.86
N LEU A 67 -10.58 19.78 0.22
CA LEU A 67 -11.31 18.58 0.66
C LEU A 67 -10.91 18.18 2.09
N LYS A 68 -9.61 18.12 2.38
CA LYS A 68 -9.10 17.81 3.72
C LYS A 68 -9.59 18.81 4.75
N SER A 69 -9.55 20.11 4.43
CA SER A 69 -10.01 21.17 5.33
C SER A 69 -11.50 21.02 5.63
N ALA A 70 -12.33 20.76 4.62
CA ALA A 70 -13.76 20.51 4.79
C ALA A 70 -14.05 19.26 5.65
N LEU A 71 -13.30 18.18 5.49
CA LEU A 71 -13.44 16.99 6.34
C LEU A 71 -12.99 17.26 7.78
N MET A 72 -11.93 18.05 7.97
CA MET A 72 -11.45 18.44 9.29
C MET A 72 -12.44 19.34 10.04
N GLU A 73 -13.27 20.12 9.36
CA GLU A 73 -14.37 20.88 9.97
C GLU A 73 -15.48 19.98 10.54
N LEU A 74 -15.66 18.77 9.99
CA LEU A 74 -16.64 17.77 10.41
C LEU A 74 -16.07 16.72 11.38
N GLU A 75 -14.80 16.84 11.73
CA GLU A 75 -14.05 15.83 12.47
C GLU A 75 -14.51 15.70 13.93
N ASP A 76 -14.62 14.45 14.42
CA ASP A 76 -14.88 14.18 15.83
C ASP A 76 -13.58 14.30 16.65
N ARG A 77 -13.53 15.27 17.56
CA ARG A 77 -12.51 15.37 18.65
C ARG A 77 -11.05 15.27 18.20
N ARG A 78 -10.72 15.78 17.01
CA ARG A 78 -9.35 15.72 16.46
C ARG A 78 -8.84 14.29 16.22
N SER A 79 -9.73 13.34 15.98
CA SER A 79 -9.41 11.91 15.84
C SER A 79 -8.90 11.48 14.45
N GLY A 80 -8.87 12.40 13.47
CA GLY A 80 -8.68 12.07 12.07
C GLY A 80 -9.89 11.37 11.44
N ARG A 81 -11.07 11.41 12.08
CA ARG A 81 -12.29 10.75 11.61
C ARG A 81 -13.50 11.69 11.59
N VAL A 82 -14.36 11.50 10.60
CA VAL A 82 -15.68 12.15 10.49
C VAL A 82 -16.75 11.11 10.75
N LEU A 83 -17.60 11.29 11.76
CA LEU A 83 -18.68 10.33 12.03
C LEU A 83 -19.66 10.29 10.85
N LEU A 84 -20.23 9.12 10.54
CA LEU A 84 -21.17 8.99 9.41
C LEU A 84 -22.39 9.94 9.55
N LYS A 85 -22.83 10.23 10.78
CA LYS A 85 -23.90 11.20 11.03
C LYS A 85 -23.56 12.61 10.51
N ASP A 86 -22.30 13.03 10.66
CA ASP A 86 -21.82 14.36 10.28
C ASP A 86 -21.45 14.40 8.80
N PHE A 87 -20.86 13.30 8.29
CA PHE A 87 -20.57 13.10 6.88
C PHE A 87 -21.85 13.20 6.02
N TYR A 88 -22.87 12.38 6.31
CA TYR A 88 -24.14 12.42 5.59
C TYR A 88 -25.01 13.64 5.96
N GLY A 89 -24.89 14.15 7.19
CA GLY A 89 -25.55 15.39 7.60
C GLY A 89 -25.09 16.57 6.75
N SER A 90 -23.79 16.66 6.47
CA SER A 90 -23.20 17.67 5.58
C SER A 90 -23.72 17.52 4.14
N ALA A 91 -23.83 16.29 3.63
CA ALA A 91 -24.39 16.04 2.31
C ALA A 91 -25.83 16.53 2.16
N LYS A 92 -26.68 16.26 3.16
CA LYS A 92 -28.04 16.81 3.22
C LYS A 92 -28.08 18.33 3.40
N GLY A 93 -27.06 18.90 4.02
CA GLY A 93 -26.88 20.35 4.19
C GLY A 93 -26.37 21.09 2.94
N GLY A 94 -26.12 20.38 1.83
CA GLY A 94 -25.71 20.97 0.55
C GLY A 94 -24.28 20.63 0.11
N ALA A 95 -23.49 19.93 0.93
CA ALA A 95 -22.17 19.41 0.56
C ALA A 95 -22.30 18.12 -0.26
N TRP A 96 -22.77 18.25 -1.50
CA TRP A 96 -23.11 17.14 -2.41
C TRP A 96 -21.98 16.14 -2.67
N GLN A 97 -20.73 16.45 -2.33
CA GLN A 97 -19.56 15.60 -2.52
C GLN A 97 -19.44 14.44 -1.50
N PHE A 98 -20.12 14.48 -0.34
CA PHE A 98 -19.96 13.48 0.73
C PHE A 98 -21.07 12.42 0.72
N VAL A 99 -21.17 11.66 -0.37
CA VAL A 99 -22.33 10.80 -0.65
C VAL A 99 -22.01 9.33 -0.83
N GLU A 100 -20.75 8.91 -0.67
CA GLU A 100 -20.38 7.50 -0.84
C GLU A 100 -21.12 6.57 0.13
N SER A 101 -21.58 5.42 -0.38
CA SER A 101 -22.27 4.40 0.43
C SER A 101 -21.34 3.76 1.46
N VAL A 102 -21.91 3.22 2.55
CA VAL A 102 -21.12 2.50 3.55
C VAL A 102 -20.40 1.30 2.93
N ALA A 103 -21.03 0.62 1.97
CA ALA A 103 -20.43 -0.49 1.24
C ALA A 103 -19.18 -0.03 0.48
N TYR A 104 -19.29 1.07 -0.26
CA TYR A 104 -18.18 1.58 -1.05
C TYR A 104 -17.06 2.15 -0.17
N LEU A 105 -17.38 2.92 0.87
CA LEU A 105 -16.40 3.42 1.85
C LEU A 105 -15.60 2.31 2.53
N ARG A 106 -16.25 1.17 2.82
CA ARG A 106 -15.58 -0.03 3.36
C ARG A 106 -14.59 -0.62 2.36
N ASP A 107 -15.00 -0.79 1.11
CA ASP A 107 -14.13 -1.34 0.05
C ASP A 107 -12.96 -0.41 -0.25
N LEU A 108 -13.15 0.90 -0.18
CA LEU A 108 -12.06 1.89 -0.25
C LEU A 108 -11.09 1.82 0.94
N GLY A 109 -11.45 1.13 2.03
CA GLY A 109 -10.71 1.15 3.28
C GLY A 109 -10.80 2.48 4.01
N ALA A 110 -11.80 3.30 3.69
CA ALA A 110 -12.01 4.62 4.27
C ALA A 110 -12.92 4.61 5.50
N LEU A 111 -13.44 3.44 5.91
CA LEU A 111 -14.38 3.32 7.02
C LEU A 111 -13.72 2.73 8.28
N ASP A 112 -13.91 3.40 9.41
CA ASP A 112 -13.66 2.86 10.75
C ASP A 112 -14.96 2.23 11.28
N GLU A 113 -14.89 0.91 11.52
CA GLU A 113 -15.99 0.10 12.05
C GLU A 113 -15.65 -0.53 13.41
N SER A 114 -14.65 0.00 14.11
CA SER A 114 -14.27 -0.46 15.45
C SER A 114 -15.43 -0.39 16.45
N SER A 115 -16.39 0.50 16.23
CA SER A 115 -17.63 0.60 16.99
C SER A 115 -18.85 0.61 16.07
N ALA A 116 -19.76 -0.33 16.28
CA ALA A 116 -21.02 -0.40 15.56
C ALA A 116 -21.90 0.86 15.75
N SER A 117 -21.74 1.58 16.87
CA SER A 117 -22.48 2.81 17.17
C SER A 117 -21.76 4.09 16.78
N LYS A 118 -20.48 4.01 16.40
CA LYS A 118 -19.63 5.18 16.07
C LYS A 118 -18.78 4.90 14.83
N GLN A 119 -19.43 4.48 13.75
CA GLN A 119 -18.76 4.38 12.47
C GLN A 119 -18.36 5.76 11.96
N GLY A 120 -17.16 5.85 11.38
CA GLY A 120 -16.65 7.12 10.86
C GLY A 120 -15.73 6.93 9.68
N VAL A 121 -15.64 7.95 8.84
CA VAL A 121 -14.75 8.02 7.70
C VAL A 121 -13.35 8.41 8.19
N ILE A 122 -12.35 7.59 7.89
CA ILE A 122 -10.93 7.85 8.14
C ILE A 122 -10.46 8.86 7.09
N ILE A 123 -10.22 10.11 7.52
CA ILE A 123 -9.94 11.25 6.65
C ILE A 123 -8.80 10.96 5.65
N PRO A 124 -7.59 10.55 6.08
CA PRO A 124 -6.49 10.31 5.14
C PRO A 124 -6.77 9.13 4.18
N ASN A 125 -7.54 8.12 4.58
CA ASN A 125 -7.90 7.02 3.70
C ASN A 125 -8.90 7.48 2.64
N TYR A 126 -9.88 8.29 3.01
CA TYR A 126 -10.86 8.84 2.07
C TYR A 126 -10.21 9.77 1.05
N ILE A 127 -9.38 10.72 1.49
CA ILE A 127 -8.66 11.66 0.60
C ILE A 127 -7.78 10.91 -0.40
N ASN A 128 -7.05 9.90 0.07
CA ASN A 128 -6.15 9.11 -0.79
C ASN A 128 -6.86 7.98 -1.56
N SER A 129 -8.19 7.87 -1.45
CA SER A 129 -8.95 6.81 -2.10
C SER A 129 -9.19 7.09 -3.58
N HIS A 130 -9.50 6.03 -4.33
CA HIS A 130 -9.79 6.11 -5.76
C HIS A 130 -11.04 6.94 -6.11
N SER A 131 -11.94 7.20 -5.16
CA SER A 131 -13.07 8.12 -5.40
C SER A 131 -12.63 9.58 -5.55
N ASN A 132 -11.47 9.93 -4.98
CA ASN A 132 -10.91 11.29 -5.00
C ASN A 132 -9.74 11.44 -5.99
N CYS A 133 -9.50 10.44 -6.84
CA CYS A 133 -8.50 10.52 -7.91
C CYS A 133 -9.11 11.07 -9.20
N LEU A 134 -8.42 11.99 -9.85
CA LEU A 134 -8.73 12.41 -11.22
C LEU A 134 -8.24 11.34 -12.19
N ALA A 135 -9.13 10.41 -12.55
CA ALA A 135 -8.87 9.41 -13.58
C ALA A 135 -8.70 10.10 -14.94
N SER A 136 -7.48 10.08 -15.48
CA SER A 136 -7.21 10.62 -16.82
C SER A 136 -7.26 9.52 -17.89
N SER A 137 -7.05 8.25 -17.51
CA SER A 137 -7.17 7.05 -18.35
C SER A 137 -7.26 5.79 -17.49
N THR A 138 -7.42 4.61 -18.11
CA THR A 138 -7.38 3.30 -17.41
C THR A 138 -6.02 2.93 -16.84
N PHE A 139 -4.93 3.58 -17.28
CA PHE A 139 -3.56 3.28 -16.86
C PHE A 139 -2.96 4.38 -15.99
N TYR A 140 -3.63 5.53 -15.86
CA TYR A 140 -3.10 6.69 -15.17
C TYR A 140 -4.21 7.50 -14.51
N SER A 141 -4.07 7.65 -13.19
CA SER A 141 -4.93 8.45 -12.33
C SER A 141 -4.06 9.39 -11.50
N VAL A 142 -4.48 10.64 -11.37
CA VAL A 142 -3.83 11.62 -10.50
C VAL A 142 -4.59 11.64 -9.19
N CYS A 143 -3.98 11.10 -8.13
CA CYS A 143 -4.56 11.05 -6.79
C CYS A 143 -3.97 12.15 -5.89
N CYS A 144 -4.66 12.41 -4.78
CA CYS A 144 -4.15 13.27 -3.72
C CYS A 144 -2.80 12.77 -3.19
N LEU A 145 -1.95 13.71 -2.76
CA LEU A 145 -0.66 13.37 -2.18
C LEU A 145 -0.85 12.78 -0.78
N ASN A 146 -0.22 11.63 -0.54
CA ASN A 146 -0.13 11.07 0.80
C ASN A 146 0.90 11.86 1.63
N GLU A 147 0.42 12.76 2.49
CA GLU A 147 1.26 13.57 3.38
C GLU A 147 2.14 12.72 4.32
N CYS A 148 1.70 11.50 4.65
CA CYS A 148 2.48 10.55 5.46
C CYS A 148 3.81 10.19 4.83
N GLU A 149 3.90 10.12 3.50
CA GLU A 149 5.14 9.76 2.79
C GLU A 149 6.25 10.78 3.07
N GLN A 150 5.89 12.05 3.28
CA GLN A 150 6.88 13.06 3.65
C GLN A 150 7.41 12.84 5.08
N LEU A 151 6.54 12.42 5.99
CA LEU A 151 6.89 12.09 7.37
C LEU A 151 7.74 10.83 7.42
N LEU A 152 7.33 9.76 6.75
CA LEU A 152 8.07 8.52 6.64
C LEU A 152 9.43 8.75 5.97
N GLY A 153 9.48 9.49 4.86
CA GLY A 153 10.71 9.84 4.19
C GLY A 153 11.68 10.66 5.06
N HIS A 154 11.18 11.46 6.00
CA HIS A 154 12.05 12.09 7.02
C HIS A 154 12.66 11.06 7.95
N LEU A 155 11.86 10.12 8.46
CA LEU A 155 12.36 9.04 9.32
C LEU A 155 13.40 8.18 8.59
N GLU A 156 13.17 7.82 7.34
CA GLU A 156 14.11 7.07 6.51
C GLU A 156 15.47 7.78 6.38
N ARG A 157 15.47 9.09 6.13
CA ARG A 157 16.70 9.90 6.01
C ARG A 157 17.50 9.96 7.30
N GLU A 158 16.80 10.02 8.44
CA GLU A 158 17.39 10.11 9.77
C GLU A 158 17.83 8.76 10.34
N VAL A 159 17.11 7.68 9.99
CA VAL A 159 17.40 6.32 10.45
C VAL A 159 18.46 5.64 9.57
N ARG A 160 18.38 5.83 8.23
CA ARG A 160 19.28 5.22 7.23
C ARG A 160 19.39 3.69 7.32
N SER A 161 18.30 3.04 7.71
CA SER A 161 18.17 1.60 7.93
C SER A 161 16.70 1.21 7.72
N PRO A 162 16.39 -0.01 7.25
CA PRO A 162 15.00 -0.48 7.12
C PRO A 162 14.31 -0.68 8.48
N ASP A 163 15.08 -0.70 9.57
CA ASP A 163 14.61 -0.85 10.94
C ASP A 163 15.36 0.06 11.93
N ALA A 164 14.72 0.39 13.06
CA ALA A 164 15.27 1.25 14.10
C ALA A 164 14.86 0.82 15.51
N ALA A 165 15.63 1.20 16.53
CA ALA A 165 15.21 1.04 17.93
C ALA A 165 14.02 1.97 18.26
N PRO A 166 13.06 1.54 19.11
CA PRO A 166 11.91 2.35 19.52
C PRO A 166 12.28 3.74 20.04
N GLU A 167 13.34 3.84 20.85
CA GLU A 167 13.78 5.08 21.48
C GLU A 167 14.18 6.12 20.43
N ARG A 168 14.85 5.67 19.36
CA ARG A 168 15.26 6.54 18.26
C ARG A 168 14.06 7.06 17.47
N LEU A 169 13.07 6.21 17.23
CA LEU A 169 11.85 6.63 16.52
C LEU A 169 11.00 7.58 17.37
N LEU A 170 10.89 7.34 18.67
CA LEU A 170 10.20 8.24 19.60
C LEU A 170 10.86 9.62 19.64
N GLU A 171 12.20 9.67 19.68
CA GLU A 171 12.95 10.93 19.64
C GLU A 171 12.67 11.71 18.35
N LEU A 172 12.74 11.05 17.20
CA LEU A 172 12.51 11.68 15.89
C LEU A 172 11.08 12.19 15.76
N VAL A 173 10.09 11.35 16.08
CA VAL A 173 8.67 11.65 15.92
C VAL A 173 8.17 12.69 16.94
N ALA A 174 8.77 12.74 18.13
CA ALA A 174 8.52 13.81 19.10
C ALA A 174 8.90 15.20 18.56
N ASN A 175 9.89 15.28 17.66
CA ASN A 175 10.41 16.52 17.11
C ASN A 175 9.98 16.78 15.65
N LEU A 176 9.16 15.90 15.06
CA LEU A 176 8.74 15.99 13.66
C LEU A 176 7.35 16.64 13.55
N PRO A 177 7.26 17.90 13.08
CA PRO A 177 5.98 18.57 12.88
C PRO A 177 5.29 18.09 11.60
N SER A 178 3.97 18.28 11.54
CA SER A 178 3.16 18.17 10.33
C SER A 178 2.26 19.39 10.16
N ALA A 179 1.39 19.39 9.14
CA ALA A 179 0.41 20.47 8.96
C ALA A 179 -0.58 20.60 10.15
N THR A 180 -0.84 19.50 10.88
CA THR A 180 -1.80 19.49 11.99
C THR A 180 -1.22 19.09 13.35
N VAL A 181 0.04 18.64 13.38
CA VAL A 181 0.75 18.25 14.59
C VAL A 181 1.91 19.20 14.85
N GLU A 182 1.85 19.88 16.00
CA GLU A 182 2.94 20.73 16.48
C GLU A 182 4.07 19.89 17.09
N ALA A 183 5.31 20.35 16.93
CA ALA A 183 6.50 19.77 17.55
C ALA A 183 7.33 20.89 18.22
N PRO A 184 8.03 20.60 19.33
CA PRO A 184 8.19 19.30 19.97
C PRO A 184 6.95 18.88 20.79
N ARG A 185 6.65 17.58 20.80
CA ARG A 185 5.50 16.99 21.52
C ARG A 185 5.89 15.78 22.35
N GLN A 186 5.02 15.40 23.29
CA GLN A 186 5.14 14.13 24.00
C GLN A 186 4.30 13.06 23.33
N VAL A 187 4.91 11.91 23.04
CA VAL A 187 4.19 10.71 22.57
C VAL A 187 3.48 10.05 23.75
N SER A 188 2.22 9.64 23.57
CA SER A 188 1.42 9.02 24.64
C SER A 188 2.07 7.73 25.17
N ALA A 189 1.75 7.34 26.40
CA ALA A 189 2.27 6.11 26.99
C ALA A 189 1.80 4.87 26.22
N GLU A 190 0.56 4.89 25.70
CA GLU A 190 -0.01 3.82 24.88
C GLU A 190 0.77 3.63 23.57
N LEU A 191 1.03 4.71 22.81
CA LEU A 191 1.82 4.63 21.58
C LEU A 191 3.27 4.21 21.83
N ARG A 192 3.86 4.61 22.97
CA ARG A 192 5.18 4.13 23.38
C ARG A 192 5.17 2.61 23.61
N GLY A 193 4.15 2.10 24.30
CA GLY A 193 3.96 0.67 24.55
C GLY A 193 3.78 -0.11 23.25
N LEU A 194 2.95 0.36 22.33
CA LEU A 194 2.74 -0.27 21.02
C LEU A 194 4.04 -0.36 20.21
N LEU A 195 4.86 0.69 20.23
CA LEU A 195 6.15 0.67 19.53
C LEU A 195 7.14 -0.34 20.13
N GLN A 196 7.14 -0.47 21.47
CA GLN A 196 7.93 -1.50 22.17
C GLN A 196 7.42 -2.91 21.86
N GLU A 197 6.10 -3.08 21.75
CA GLU A 197 5.48 -4.35 21.35
C GLU A 197 5.94 -4.77 19.95
N ILE A 198 5.91 -3.85 18.97
CA ILE A 198 6.44 -4.12 17.63
C ILE A 198 7.91 -4.58 17.72
N ALA A 199 8.74 -3.83 18.44
CA ALA A 199 10.15 -4.20 18.60
C ALA A 199 10.36 -5.55 19.25
N SER A 200 9.52 -5.94 20.22
CA SER A 200 9.60 -7.25 20.87
C SER A 200 9.36 -8.41 19.89
N GLN A 201 8.57 -8.19 18.83
CA GLN A 201 8.31 -9.17 17.77
C GLN A 201 9.41 -9.19 16.70
N HIS A 202 10.31 -8.19 16.68
CA HIS A 202 11.28 -7.96 15.62
C HIS A 202 12.70 -7.71 16.17
N ASN A 203 13.18 -8.60 17.04
CA ASN A 203 14.55 -8.60 17.57
C ASN A 203 14.98 -7.26 18.23
N GLY A 204 14.05 -6.58 18.89
CA GLY A 204 14.30 -5.30 19.56
C GLY A 204 14.30 -4.08 18.63
N LYS A 205 13.88 -4.23 17.36
CA LYS A 205 13.81 -3.14 16.39
C LYS A 205 12.45 -3.06 15.72
N VAL A 206 12.09 -1.89 15.22
CA VAL A 206 10.83 -1.62 14.52
C VAL A 206 11.11 -1.53 13.02
N PRO A 207 10.51 -2.40 12.18
CA PRO A 207 10.57 -2.27 10.73
C PRO A 207 9.81 -1.04 10.24
N LEU A 208 10.45 -0.14 9.48
CA LEU A 208 9.83 1.13 9.04
C LEU A 208 8.76 0.96 7.97
N HIS A 209 8.82 -0.13 7.20
CA HIS A 209 7.85 -0.44 6.13
C HIS A 209 6.92 -1.59 6.53
N GLY A 210 6.80 -1.84 7.83
CA GLY A 210 5.88 -2.83 8.37
C GLY A 210 4.48 -2.26 8.59
N ARG A 211 3.46 -3.11 8.48
CA ARG A 211 2.06 -2.72 8.67
C ARG A 211 1.80 -2.15 10.06
N LEU A 212 2.36 -2.75 11.11
CA LEU A 212 2.21 -2.28 12.49
C LEU A 212 2.86 -0.90 12.70
N PHE A 213 4.01 -0.64 12.08
CA PHE A 213 4.59 0.71 12.15
C PHE A 213 3.76 1.73 11.37
N GLY A 214 3.17 1.34 10.24
CA GLY A 214 2.18 2.16 9.54
C GLY A 214 0.95 2.49 10.40
N GLN A 215 0.41 1.52 11.15
CA GLN A 215 -0.67 1.77 12.11
C GLN A 215 -0.21 2.73 13.22
N TRP A 216 1.02 2.57 13.70
CA TRP A 216 1.58 3.46 14.71
C TRP A 216 1.74 4.89 14.20
N MET A 217 2.16 5.06 12.94
CA MET A 217 2.22 6.35 12.26
C MET A 217 0.83 6.96 12.06
N HIS A 218 -0.18 6.15 11.69
CA HIS A 218 -1.58 6.58 11.62
C HIS A 218 -2.05 7.19 12.95
N HIS A 219 -1.82 6.50 14.06
CA HIS A 219 -2.24 7.02 15.37
C HIS A 219 -1.36 8.17 15.89
N SER A 220 -0.12 8.27 15.41
CA SER A 220 0.79 9.38 15.73
C SER A 220 0.49 10.66 14.92
N TYR A 221 -0.06 10.52 13.72
CA TYR A 221 -0.44 11.59 12.79
C TYR A 221 -1.81 11.30 12.15
N PRO A 222 -2.92 11.40 12.90
CA PRO A 222 -4.24 10.90 12.48
C PRO A 222 -4.84 11.57 11.24
N ARG A 223 -4.38 12.78 10.89
CA ARG A 223 -4.89 13.56 9.75
C ARG A 223 -3.99 13.51 8.53
N GLU A 224 -2.80 12.93 8.65
CA GLU A 224 -1.80 12.84 7.59
C GLU A 224 -1.57 11.40 7.14
N CYS A 225 -1.55 10.46 8.10
CA CYS A 225 -1.20 9.08 7.84
C CYS A 225 -2.42 8.21 7.62
N PRO A 226 -2.57 7.54 6.46
CA PRO A 226 -3.66 6.60 6.25
C PRO A 226 -3.50 5.36 7.15
N TYR A 227 -4.62 4.78 7.56
CA TYR A 227 -4.66 3.52 8.29
C TYR A 227 -4.36 2.35 7.32
N PRO A 228 -3.31 1.54 7.59
CA PRO A 228 -2.96 0.42 6.73
C PRO A 228 -3.79 -0.81 7.09
N HIS A 229 -4.88 -0.99 6.34
CA HIS A 229 -5.66 -2.22 6.37
C HIS A 229 -4.80 -3.42 5.97
N ARG A 230 -5.19 -4.59 6.45
CA ARG A 230 -4.54 -5.84 6.08
C ARG A 230 -4.76 -6.13 4.59
N SER A 231 -3.76 -6.71 3.95
CA SER A 231 -3.86 -7.08 2.54
C SER A 231 -5.07 -7.98 2.29
N GLY A 232 -5.89 -7.61 1.30
CA GLY A 232 -7.09 -8.35 0.91
C GLY A 232 -8.34 -8.09 1.76
N THR A 233 -8.31 -7.20 2.76
CA THR A 233 -9.53 -6.81 3.50
C THR A 233 -10.26 -5.63 2.87
N THR A 234 -9.63 -4.94 1.92
CA THR A 234 -10.20 -3.82 1.17
C THR A 234 -10.08 -4.10 -0.33
N LYS A 235 -10.90 -3.41 -1.12
CA LYS A 235 -10.91 -3.50 -2.58
C LYS A 235 -10.98 -2.09 -3.20
N PRO A 236 -9.92 -1.28 -3.02
CA PRO A 236 -9.95 0.12 -3.43
C PRO A 236 -9.95 0.23 -4.96
N MET A 237 -11.03 0.75 -5.52
CA MET A 237 -11.20 1.00 -6.95
C MET A 237 -12.08 2.23 -7.18
N GLY A 238 -12.08 2.77 -8.40
CA GLY A 238 -12.89 3.95 -8.72
C GLY A 238 -14.39 3.63 -8.80
N ALA A 239 -15.23 4.65 -8.62
CA ALA A 239 -16.69 4.47 -8.54
C ALA A 239 -17.30 3.83 -9.81
N ILE A 240 -16.74 4.13 -10.99
CA ILE A 240 -17.18 3.57 -12.27
C ILE A 240 -16.91 2.07 -12.33
N GLU A 241 -15.71 1.64 -11.92
CA GLU A 241 -15.35 0.22 -11.91
C GLU A 241 -16.16 -0.54 -10.86
N TRP A 242 -16.31 0.06 -9.68
CA TRP A 242 -17.06 -0.54 -8.57
C TRP A 242 -18.54 -0.76 -8.91
N THR A 243 -19.20 0.24 -9.50
CA THR A 243 -20.61 0.12 -9.91
C THR A 243 -20.81 -0.88 -11.04
N ALA A 244 -19.83 -1.00 -11.96
CA ALA A 244 -19.88 -2.00 -13.01
C ALA A 244 -19.83 -3.43 -12.46
N GLU A 245 -19.07 -3.67 -11.38
CA GLU A 245 -19.04 -4.97 -10.69
C GLU A 245 -20.34 -5.26 -9.92
N GLN A 246 -20.94 -4.24 -9.28
CA GLN A 246 -22.19 -4.41 -8.55
C GLN A 246 -23.42 -4.55 -9.45
N GLY A 247 -23.34 -4.09 -10.70
CA GLY A 247 -24.47 -4.09 -11.63
C GLY A 247 -25.51 -3.00 -11.37
N ASP A 248 -25.16 -1.98 -10.57
CA ASP A 248 -26.01 -0.84 -10.23
C ASP A 248 -25.18 0.45 -10.29
N ALA A 249 -25.58 1.37 -11.17
CA ALA A 249 -24.88 2.61 -11.47
C ALA A 249 -24.81 3.58 -10.26
N ASP A 250 -25.75 3.49 -9.32
CA ASP A 250 -25.81 4.39 -8.16
C ASP A 250 -25.40 3.71 -6.84
N ALA A 251 -25.05 2.42 -6.84
CA ALA A 251 -24.70 1.68 -5.62
C ALA A 251 -23.49 2.27 -4.86
N HIS A 252 -22.62 3.03 -5.55
CA HIS A 252 -21.49 3.72 -4.92
C HIS A 252 -21.95 4.90 -4.05
N LYS A 253 -23.18 5.39 -4.23
CA LYS A 253 -23.78 6.47 -3.43
C LYS A 253 -24.72 5.89 -2.39
N ALA A 254 -24.70 6.46 -1.19
CA ALA A 254 -25.65 6.15 -0.14
C ALA A 254 -27.06 6.55 -0.59
N SER A 255 -28.05 5.70 -0.30
CA SER A 255 -29.45 6.10 -0.49
C SER A 255 -29.87 7.15 0.54
N GLU A 256 -30.91 7.95 0.26
CA GLU A 256 -31.43 8.93 1.24
C GLU A 256 -31.82 8.29 2.58
N ASN A 257 -32.34 7.05 2.52
CA ASN A 257 -32.72 6.26 3.70
C ASN A 257 -31.48 5.80 4.49
N GLU A 258 -30.42 5.38 3.81
CA GLU A 258 -29.15 5.01 4.45
C GLU A 258 -28.53 6.22 5.15
N MET A 259 -28.44 7.36 4.46
CA MET A 259 -27.97 8.61 5.03
C MET A 259 -28.78 9.00 6.28
N GLN A 260 -30.12 8.97 6.18
CA GLN A 260 -30.99 9.32 7.30
C GLN A 260 -30.83 8.37 8.49
N LYS A 261 -30.72 7.06 8.25
CA LYS A 261 -30.52 6.06 9.30
C LYS A 261 -29.27 6.35 10.13
N HIS A 262 -28.16 6.73 9.49
CA HIS A 262 -26.92 7.05 10.20
C HIS A 262 -27.00 8.39 10.96
N ILE A 263 -27.72 9.37 10.42
CA ILE A 263 -27.99 10.64 11.10
C ILE A 263 -28.83 10.40 12.37
N ASP A 264 -29.90 9.62 12.26
CA ASP A 264 -30.81 9.33 13.37
C ASP A 264 -30.12 8.51 14.46
N ALA A 265 -29.42 7.43 14.09
CA ALA A 265 -28.66 6.61 15.04
C ALA A 265 -27.59 7.43 15.79
N GLY A 266 -26.95 8.37 15.09
CA GLY A 266 -26.00 9.31 15.68
C GLY A 266 -26.64 10.23 16.72
N ASN A 267 -27.88 10.67 16.49
CA ASN A 267 -28.61 11.51 17.44
C ASN A 267 -29.12 10.71 18.65
N GLU A 268 -29.61 9.48 18.45
CA GLU A 268 -30.11 8.62 19.54
C GLU A 268 -29.02 8.28 20.56
N THR A 269 -27.79 8.02 20.11
CA THR A 269 -26.65 7.78 21.02
C THR A 269 -26.30 8.99 21.90
N CYS A 270 -26.63 10.21 21.47
CA CYS A 270 -26.48 11.41 22.28
C CYS A 270 -27.55 11.52 23.37
N PHE A 271 -28.78 11.04 23.13
CA PHE A 271 -29.85 11.04 24.12
C PHE A 271 -29.66 9.98 25.22
N ALA A 272 -29.09 8.82 24.88
CA ALA A 272 -28.83 7.75 25.85
C ALA A 272 -27.72 8.09 26.86
N ASN A 273 -26.77 8.97 26.50
CA ASN A 273 -25.64 9.37 27.36
C ASN A 273 -25.90 10.64 28.20
N GLY A 274 -27.13 11.17 28.22
CA GLY A 274 -27.54 12.25 29.12
C GLY A 274 -26.88 13.63 28.91
N SER A 275 -25.95 13.76 27.96
CA SER A 275 -25.40 15.06 27.54
C SER A 275 -26.19 15.59 26.36
N GLY A 276 -27.09 16.54 26.61
CA GLY A 276 -27.83 17.23 25.57
C GLY A 276 -26.88 17.79 24.49
N CYS A 277 -27.27 17.62 23.22
CA CYS A 277 -26.56 18.16 22.07
C CYS A 277 -26.65 19.68 22.04
N THR A 278 -25.80 20.35 22.82
CA THR A 278 -25.40 21.73 22.56
C THR A 278 -23.89 21.73 22.38
N GLY A 279 -23.43 22.30 21.27
CA GLY A 279 -22.02 22.29 20.89
C GLY A 279 -21.14 22.86 22.00
N SER A 280 -20.39 22.00 22.68
CA SER A 280 -19.10 22.23 23.34
C SER A 280 -18.79 21.05 24.27
N SER A 281 -17.60 20.45 24.09
CA SER A 281 -16.92 19.60 25.08
C SER A 281 -17.78 18.58 25.84
N ALA A 282 -18.24 17.53 25.15
CA ALA A 282 -18.59 16.30 25.84
C ALA A 282 -17.30 15.57 26.22
N THR A 283 -16.78 15.82 27.43
CA THR A 283 -15.75 15.02 28.10
C THR A 283 -16.30 13.63 28.40
N ALA A 284 -16.41 12.77 27.38
CA ALA A 284 -16.43 11.33 27.60
C ALA A 284 -14.97 10.93 27.89
N SER A 285 -14.61 10.99 29.16
CA SER A 285 -13.28 10.72 29.72
C SER A 285 -13.01 9.21 29.73
N GLY A 286 -12.70 8.69 28.56
CA GLY A 286 -12.04 7.41 28.34
C GLY A 286 -11.47 7.40 26.92
N PRO A 287 -10.21 7.00 26.70
CA PRO A 287 -9.70 6.86 25.34
C PRO A 287 -10.56 5.82 24.63
N THR A 288 -11.18 6.22 23.51
CA THR A 288 -11.78 5.27 22.58
C THR A 288 -10.69 4.26 22.21
N PRO A 289 -10.92 2.94 22.30
CA PRO A 289 -9.89 1.96 21.98
C PRO A 289 -9.32 2.24 20.60
N LEU A 290 -7.99 2.30 20.49
CA LEU A 290 -7.34 2.49 19.20
C LEU A 290 -7.76 1.36 18.25
N MET A 291 -8.09 1.71 17.02
CA MET A 291 -8.23 0.73 15.94
C MET A 291 -6.84 0.14 15.68
N TRP A 292 -6.51 -0.95 16.36
CA TRP A 292 -5.21 -1.61 16.31
C TRP A 292 -5.37 -3.11 16.12
N THR A 293 -4.67 -3.67 15.14
CA THR A 293 -4.60 -5.11 14.92
C THR A 293 -3.15 -5.56 14.93
N ALA A 294 -2.82 -6.57 15.75
CA ALA A 294 -1.44 -7.01 16.00
C ALA A 294 -0.81 -7.87 14.87
N GLU A 295 -1.51 -8.08 13.74
CA GLU A 295 -1.02 -8.93 12.65
C GLU A 295 -0.01 -8.19 11.76
N GLU A 296 1.26 -8.61 11.72
CA GLU A 296 2.26 -7.92 10.91
C GLU A 296 2.27 -8.35 9.43
N GLU A 297 2.46 -7.38 8.53
CA GLU A 297 2.81 -7.63 7.12
C GLU A 297 4.08 -6.85 6.78
N LEU A 298 5.10 -7.54 6.27
CA LEU A 298 6.40 -6.96 5.91
C LEU A 298 6.65 -7.09 4.40
N VAL A 299 7.07 -5.98 3.78
CA VAL A 299 7.53 -5.97 2.38
C VAL A 299 8.86 -6.72 2.25
N VAL A 300 9.74 -6.60 3.26
CA VAL A 300 11.04 -7.27 3.31
C VAL A 300 11.24 -7.91 4.68
N SER A 301 11.38 -9.24 4.71
CA SER A 301 11.75 -9.97 5.92
C SER A 301 13.27 -9.99 6.10
N THR A 302 13.84 -8.96 6.72
CA THR A 302 15.28 -8.97 7.09
C THR A 302 15.54 -9.82 8.34
N THR A 303 14.49 -10.19 9.07
CA THR A 303 14.53 -10.92 10.34
C THR A 303 14.16 -12.40 10.18
N SER A 304 14.80 -13.09 9.23
CA SER A 304 14.89 -14.55 9.37
C SER A 304 16.00 -14.87 10.37
N SER A 305 15.64 -15.43 11.52
CA SER A 305 16.64 -16.09 12.37
C SER A 305 17.30 -17.19 11.56
N PRO A 306 18.64 -17.30 11.50
CA PRO A 306 19.26 -18.50 10.98
C PRO A 306 18.79 -19.64 11.89
N SER A 307 18.04 -20.59 11.33
CA SER A 307 17.60 -21.78 12.05
C SER A 307 18.84 -22.62 12.39
N PHE A 308 19.46 -22.31 13.53
CA PHE A 308 20.41 -23.20 14.18
C PHE A 308 19.62 -24.36 14.80
N GLY A 309 19.28 -25.35 13.97
CA GLY A 309 18.48 -26.49 14.41
C GLY A 309 18.64 -27.71 13.50
N GLY A 310 19.62 -28.56 13.79
CA GLY A 310 19.63 -30.00 13.48
C GLY A 310 19.64 -30.50 12.01
N ALA A 311 19.33 -29.66 11.02
CA ALA A 311 19.15 -30.11 9.63
C ALA A 311 20.48 -30.41 8.88
N ARG A 312 21.58 -29.75 9.27
CA ARG A 312 22.90 -29.97 8.64
C ARG A 312 23.47 -31.36 8.95
N TRP A 313 23.27 -31.89 10.17
CA TRP A 313 23.80 -33.21 10.52
C TRP A 313 23.04 -34.36 9.86
N ARG A 314 21.71 -34.26 9.75
CA ARG A 314 20.89 -35.26 9.06
C ARG A 314 21.18 -35.30 7.55
N SER A 315 21.42 -34.15 6.93
CA SER A 315 21.73 -34.07 5.49
C SER A 315 23.11 -34.66 5.15
N CYS A 316 24.12 -34.46 6.01
CA CYS A 316 25.45 -35.07 5.81
C CYS A 316 25.44 -36.60 5.95
N LEU A 317 24.68 -37.14 6.92
CA LEU A 317 24.60 -38.60 7.11
C LEU A 317 23.86 -39.29 5.95
N LEU A 318 22.77 -38.68 5.45
CA LEU A 318 22.03 -39.20 4.29
C LEU A 318 22.85 -39.14 2.99
N SER A 319 23.59 -38.05 2.77
CA SER A 319 24.47 -37.91 1.60
C SER A 319 25.62 -38.93 1.60
N SER A 320 26.21 -39.19 2.78
CA SER A 320 27.27 -40.17 2.94
C SER A 320 26.79 -41.61 2.71
N PHE A 321 25.58 -41.94 3.16
CA PHE A 321 24.97 -43.26 2.93
C PHE A 321 24.67 -43.49 1.45
N MET A 322 24.12 -42.51 0.74
CA MET A 322 23.84 -42.60 -0.70
C MET A 322 25.11 -42.78 -1.53
N ALA A 323 26.21 -42.12 -1.17
CA ALA A 323 27.50 -42.28 -1.84
C ALA A 323 28.07 -43.71 -1.67
N LEU A 324 27.93 -44.31 -0.49
CA LEU A 324 28.36 -45.68 -0.25
C LEU A 324 27.54 -46.70 -1.04
N VAL A 325 26.21 -46.51 -1.15
CA VAL A 325 25.34 -47.37 -1.96
C VAL A 325 25.69 -47.29 -3.45
N ALA A 326 26.02 -46.10 -3.96
CA ALA A 326 26.43 -45.93 -5.35
C ALA A 326 27.78 -46.62 -5.65
N LEU A 327 28.75 -46.52 -4.74
CA LEU A 327 30.05 -47.20 -4.87
C LEU A 327 29.93 -48.72 -4.81
N ALA A 328 29.08 -49.25 -3.91
CA ALA A 328 28.81 -50.68 -3.85
C ALA A 328 28.14 -51.21 -5.14
N SER A 329 27.23 -50.43 -5.72
CA SER A 329 26.55 -50.77 -6.97
C SER A 329 27.51 -50.78 -8.16
N LEU A 330 28.42 -49.81 -8.25
CA LEU A 330 29.48 -49.77 -9.27
C LEU A 330 30.47 -50.92 -9.13
N ALA A 331 30.84 -51.29 -7.91
CA ALA A 331 31.71 -52.45 -7.66
C ALA A 331 31.03 -53.75 -8.08
N ALA A 332 29.72 -53.91 -7.82
CA ALA A 332 28.96 -55.09 -8.21
C ALA A 332 28.83 -55.24 -9.74
N THR A 333 28.64 -54.13 -10.47
CA THR A 333 28.57 -54.15 -11.94
C THR A 333 29.94 -54.38 -12.59
N LEU A 334 31.01 -53.85 -12.00
CA LEU A 334 32.38 -54.16 -12.42
C LEU A 334 32.74 -55.64 -12.17
N TRP A 335 32.30 -56.21 -11.05
CA TRP A 335 32.53 -57.62 -10.74
C TRP A 335 31.75 -58.56 -11.67
N SER A 336 30.49 -58.22 -11.99
CA SER A 336 29.66 -59.03 -12.90
C SER A 336 30.20 -58.99 -14.34
N SER A 337 30.68 -57.83 -14.79
CA SER A 337 31.32 -57.69 -16.11
C SER A 337 32.67 -58.41 -16.20
N LEU A 338 33.50 -58.37 -15.14
CA LEU A 338 34.74 -59.16 -15.09
C LEU A 338 34.46 -60.68 -15.10
N ARG A 339 33.43 -61.14 -14.38
CA ARG A 339 33.00 -62.56 -14.42
C ARG A 339 32.54 -62.97 -15.82
N GLY A 340 31.79 -62.12 -16.51
CA GLY A 340 31.38 -62.35 -17.89
C GLY A 340 32.56 -62.45 -18.86
N ALA A 341 33.55 -61.56 -18.72
CA ALA A 341 34.76 -61.57 -19.55
C ALA A 341 35.63 -62.83 -19.30
N LEU A 342 35.75 -63.28 -18.04
CA LEU A 342 36.47 -64.50 -17.69
C LEU A 342 35.76 -65.77 -18.20
N ALA A 343 34.43 -65.79 -18.25
CA ALA A 343 33.66 -66.90 -18.82
C ALA A 343 33.79 -66.99 -20.35
N ALA A 344 34.01 -65.87 -21.05
CA ALA A 344 34.19 -65.82 -22.50
C ALA A 344 35.57 -66.30 -22.99
N LEU A 345 36.53 -66.51 -22.09
CA LEU A 345 37.86 -67.07 -22.36
C LEU A 345 37.90 -68.61 -22.25
N GLY A 346 36.76 -69.27 -22.00
CA GLY A 346 36.62 -70.73 -22.08
C GLY A 346 36.67 -71.25 -23.53
N PRO A 347 37.20 -72.46 -23.77
CA PRO A 347 37.52 -72.94 -25.11
C PRO A 347 36.26 -73.10 -25.98
N ARG A 348 36.23 -72.38 -27.12
CA ARG A 348 35.20 -72.45 -28.16
C ARG A 348 35.14 -73.86 -28.77
N LYS A 349 34.02 -74.58 -28.59
CA LYS A 349 33.65 -75.74 -29.42
C LYS A 349 32.92 -75.25 -30.67
N GLY A 350 33.33 -75.80 -31.82
CA GLY A 350 33.02 -75.28 -33.15
C GLY A 350 31.61 -75.56 -33.70
N CYS A 351 31.38 -74.86 -34.82
CA CYS A 351 30.51 -75.15 -35.97
C CYS A 351 29.07 -75.64 -35.74
N LEU A 352 28.12 -74.91 -36.32
CA LEU A 352 27.49 -75.26 -37.61
C LEU A 352 26.51 -74.15 -38.02
N LEU A 353 26.67 -73.65 -39.24
CA LEU A 353 25.65 -72.86 -39.95
C LEU A 353 24.53 -73.80 -40.43
N PRO A 354 23.31 -73.29 -40.57
CA PRO A 354 22.52 -73.63 -41.74
C PRO A 354 22.05 -72.40 -42.51
N VAL A 355 22.13 -72.57 -43.83
CA VAL A 355 21.58 -71.73 -44.89
C VAL A 355 20.12 -72.15 -45.13
N ALA A 356 19.21 -71.18 -45.18
CA ALA A 356 17.95 -71.13 -45.96
C ALA A 356 17.12 -69.98 -45.38
N GLY A 357 16.45 -69.10 -46.12
CA GLY A 357 16.08 -69.04 -47.52
C GLY A 357 14.82 -68.15 -47.59
N GLY A 358 14.67 -67.39 -48.69
CA GLY A 358 13.37 -66.86 -49.10
C GLY A 358 13.06 -65.40 -48.72
N LYS A 359 13.10 -64.52 -49.73
CA LYS A 359 12.00 -63.68 -50.29
C LYS A 359 10.96 -63.11 -49.29
N ALA A 360 10.41 -61.91 -49.41
CA ALA A 360 10.48 -60.78 -50.34
C ALA A 360 9.48 -59.72 -49.81
N HIS A 361 9.81 -58.43 -49.99
CA HIS A 361 8.94 -57.31 -50.41
C HIS A 361 7.64 -56.87 -49.66
N TYR A 362 7.59 -55.52 -49.48
CA TYR A 362 6.47 -54.56 -49.33
C TYR A 362 5.56 -54.71 -48.09
N CYS A 363 5.14 -53.65 -47.38
CA CYS A 363 5.06 -52.21 -47.66
C CYS A 363 5.85 -51.35 -46.67
#